data_AF-A0A7X2S832-F1
#
_entry.id   AF-A0A7X2S832-F1
#
_cell.length_a   1.000
_cell.length_b   1.000
_cell.length_c   1.000
_cell.angle_alpha   90.00
_cell.angle_beta   90.00
_cell.angle_gamma   90.00
#
_symmetry.space_group_name_H-M   'P 1'
#
loop_
_entity.id
_entity.type
_entity.pdbx_description
1 polymer ?
#
loop_
_entity_poly.entity_id
_entity_poly.type
_entity_poly.pdbx_seq_one_letter_code
_entity_poly.pdbx_strand_id
1 'polypeptide(L)'
;MKRGVLTLKKMFFLIFTMVVFAMIVAGCGTSAKEKEEQEKIKEYATPIAVNFAKEFYGKVFEIDGYEFSSQSGGGVLFVRGHFEGEKPNQRTVQISYNPENYREMTADAMKKSKID
;
A
#
# COMPACT_ATOMS: atom_id res chain seq x y z
N MET A 1 -31.01 -28.54 44.17
CA MET A 1 -31.11 -27.38 43.27
C MET A 1 -29.70 -26.81 42.99
N LYS A 2 -29.04 -27.22 41.90
CA LYS A 2 -27.72 -26.68 41.48
C LYS A 2 -27.66 -26.57 39.93
N ARG A 3 -28.66 -25.92 39.31
CA ARG A 3 -28.70 -25.76 37.84
C ARG A 3 -28.74 -24.30 37.34
N GLY A 4 -28.58 -23.31 38.23
CA GLY A 4 -28.67 -21.89 37.85
C GLY A 4 -27.34 -21.16 37.63
N VAL A 5 -26.22 -21.68 38.13
CA VAL A 5 -24.94 -20.93 38.15
C VAL A 5 -24.04 -21.25 36.95
N LEU A 6 -24.25 -22.38 36.28
CA LEU A 6 -23.38 -22.84 35.19
C LEU A 6 -23.60 -22.09 33.87
N THR A 7 -24.79 -21.52 33.66
CA THR A 7 -25.17 -20.79 32.43
C THR A 7 -24.68 -19.35 32.44
N LEU A 8 -24.72 -18.66 33.58
CA LEU A 8 -24.30 -17.25 33.68
C LEU A 8 -22.79 -17.06 33.45
N LYS A 9 -21.96 -17.96 34.00
CA LYS A 9 -20.49 -17.95 33.78
C LYS A 9 -20.10 -18.23 32.33
N LYS A 10 -20.81 -19.13 31.64
CA LYS A 10 -20.58 -19.44 30.22
C LYS A 10 -21.04 -18.30 29.30
N MET A 11 -22.13 -17.63 29.65
CA MET A 11 -22.64 -16.48 28.90
C MET A 11 -21.71 -15.26 29.03
N PHE A 12 -21.16 -15.01 30.23
CA PHE A 12 -20.15 -13.97 30.45
C PHE A 12 -18.84 -14.25 29.70
N PHE A 13 -18.41 -15.51 29.65
CA PHE A 13 -17.22 -15.92 28.91
C PHE A 13 -17.39 -15.73 27.38
N LEU A 14 -18.58 -16.01 26.84
CA LEU A 14 -18.93 -15.79 25.43
C LEU A 14 -18.98 -14.30 25.06
N ILE A 15 -19.53 -13.46 25.93
CA ILE A 15 -19.56 -12.01 25.72
C ILE A 15 -18.14 -11.43 25.78
N PHE A 16 -17.33 -11.87 26.75
CA PHE A 16 -15.95 -11.41 26.88
C PHE A 16 -15.08 -11.80 25.67
N THR A 17 -15.22 -13.03 25.17
CA THR A 17 -14.50 -13.46 23.96
C THR A 17 -14.96 -12.71 22.70
N MET A 18 -16.24 -12.37 22.58
CA MET A 18 -16.75 -11.55 21.47
C MET A 18 -16.19 -10.11 21.48
N VAL A 19 -16.08 -9.48 22.65
CA VAL A 19 -15.53 -8.12 22.78
C VAL A 19 -14.03 -8.09 22.45
N VAL A 20 -13.27 -9.11 22.88
CA VAL A 20 -11.84 -9.22 22.54
C VAL A 20 -11.65 -9.42 21.03
N PHE A 21 -12.52 -10.18 20.37
CA PHE A 21 -12.47 -10.36 18.91
C PHE A 21 -12.77 -9.07 18.14
N ALA A 22 -13.71 -8.25 18.63
CA ALA A 22 -14.02 -6.95 18.04
C ALA A 22 -12.86 -5.95 18.15
N MET A 23 -12.08 -6.01 19.23
CA MET A 23 -10.89 -5.15 19.40
C MET A 23 -9.74 -5.54 18.46
N ILE A 24 -9.61 -6.81 18.08
CA ILE A 24 -8.56 -7.27 17.16
C ILE A 24 -8.83 -6.79 15.72
N VAL A 25 -10.10 -6.70 15.31
CA VAL A 25 -10.47 -6.24 13.95
C VAL A 25 -10.27 -4.73 13.77
N ALA A 26 -10.33 -3.95 14.85
CA ALA A 26 -10.00 -2.52 14.83
C ALA A 26 -8.48 -2.23 14.83
N GLY A 27 -7.65 -3.22 15.11
CA GLY A 27 -6.20 -3.07 15.33
C GLY A 27 -5.30 -3.27 14.12
N CYS A 28 -5.84 -3.62 12.95
CA CYS A 28 -5.05 -3.84 11.73
C CYS A 28 -5.82 -3.34 10.50
N GLY A 29 -6.00 -2.03 10.40
CA GLY A 29 -6.64 -1.42 9.26
C GLY A 29 -6.17 0.02 9.11
N THR A 30 -5.28 0.25 8.13
CA THR A 30 -5.05 1.56 7.52
C THR A 30 -6.37 2.33 7.48
N SER A 31 -6.38 3.53 8.07
CA SER A 31 -7.62 4.27 8.25
C SER A 31 -8.29 4.55 6.89
N ALA A 32 -9.62 4.69 6.83
CA ALA A 32 -10.32 4.96 5.57
C ALA A 32 -9.75 6.21 4.85
N LYS A 33 -9.32 7.20 5.63
CA LYS A 33 -8.67 8.42 5.17
C LYS A 33 -7.30 8.15 4.51
N GLU A 34 -6.47 7.31 5.13
CA GLU A 34 -5.17 6.93 4.56
C GLU A 34 -5.32 6.17 3.24
N LYS A 35 -6.35 5.31 3.11
CA LYS A 35 -6.61 4.62 1.84
C LYS A 35 -6.99 5.59 0.72
N GLU A 36 -7.87 6.55 1.01
CA GLU A 36 -8.27 7.58 0.05
C GLU A 36 -7.07 8.44 -0.38
N GLU A 37 -6.21 8.82 0.56
CA GLU A 37 -4.97 9.55 0.26
C GLU A 37 -4.02 8.73 -0.62
N GLN A 38 -3.83 7.44 -0.31
CA GLN A 38 -3.00 6.56 -1.12
C GLN A 38 -3.54 6.38 -2.55
N GLU A 39 -4.86 6.30 -2.74
CA GLU A 39 -5.46 6.20 -4.07
C GLU A 39 -5.21 7.46 -4.90
N LYS A 40 -5.38 8.65 -4.31
CA LYS A 40 -5.04 9.91 -4.97
C LYS A 40 -3.57 9.94 -5.39
N ILE A 41 -2.65 9.58 -4.49
CA ILE A 41 -1.22 9.57 -4.82
C ILE A 41 -0.93 8.65 -6.02
N LYS A 42 -1.56 7.46 -6.07
CA LYS A 42 -1.42 6.54 -7.22
C LYS A 42 -1.93 7.15 -8.52
N GLU A 43 -3.06 7.86 -8.48
CA GLU A 43 -3.66 8.51 -9.66
C GLU A 43 -2.71 9.53 -10.29
N TYR A 44 -2.05 10.37 -9.48
CA TYR A 44 -1.06 11.33 -9.97
C TYR A 44 0.25 10.66 -10.39
N ALA A 45 0.71 9.65 -9.65
CA ALA A 45 1.98 8.97 -9.93
C ALA A 45 1.94 8.11 -11.20
N THR A 46 0.78 7.53 -11.54
CA THR A 46 0.58 6.65 -12.71
C THR A 46 1.05 7.28 -14.03
N PRO A 47 0.50 8.43 -14.47
CA PRO A 47 0.92 9.04 -15.73
C PRO A 47 2.37 9.50 -15.68
N ILE A 48 2.87 9.92 -14.51
CA ILE A 48 4.27 10.34 -14.34
C ILE A 48 5.22 9.16 -14.58
N ALA A 49 4.94 7.99 -13.99
CA ALA A 49 5.77 6.80 -14.17
C ALA A 49 5.76 6.31 -15.63
N VAL A 50 4.57 6.29 -16.26
CA VAL A 50 4.43 5.88 -17.68
C VAL A 50 5.14 6.85 -18.62
N ASN A 51 5.00 8.16 -18.41
CA ASN A 51 5.66 9.17 -19.23
C ASN A 51 7.18 9.14 -19.03
N PHE A 52 7.66 9.06 -17.79
CA PHE A 52 9.08 8.91 -17.49
C PHE A 52 9.68 7.70 -18.23
N ALA A 53 8.98 6.56 -18.17
CA ALA A 53 9.43 5.35 -18.85
C ALA A 53 9.48 5.52 -20.37
N LYS A 54 8.47 6.17 -20.95
CA LYS A 54 8.40 6.44 -22.39
C LYS A 54 9.48 7.42 -22.84
N GLU A 55 9.71 8.49 -22.10
CA GLU A 55 10.71 9.52 -22.42
C GLU A 55 12.13 9.00 -22.26
N PHE A 56 12.40 8.27 -21.17
CA PHE A 56 13.76 7.84 -20.84
C PHE A 56 14.18 6.53 -21.52
N TYR A 57 13.25 5.58 -21.68
CA TYR A 57 13.55 4.26 -22.26
C TYR A 57 12.95 4.04 -23.65
N GLY A 58 12.09 4.94 -24.14
CA GLY A 58 11.41 4.77 -25.42
C GLY A 58 10.41 3.61 -25.47
N LYS A 59 9.95 3.14 -24.29
CA LYS A 59 9.11 1.93 -24.16
C LYS A 59 7.85 2.21 -23.37
N VAL A 60 6.79 1.45 -23.69
CA VAL A 60 5.55 1.44 -22.91
C VAL A 60 5.80 0.68 -21.61
N PHE A 61 5.45 1.29 -20.48
CA PHE A 61 5.56 0.70 -19.15
C PHE A 61 4.18 0.29 -18.65
N GLU A 62 4.02 -1.02 -18.44
CA GLU A 62 2.82 -1.64 -17.90
C GLU A 62 2.95 -1.79 -16.39
N ILE A 63 2.00 -1.23 -15.63
CA ILE A 63 2.05 -1.21 -14.17
C ILE A 63 1.49 -2.51 -13.60
N ASP A 64 2.27 -3.15 -12.74
CA ASP A 64 1.91 -4.37 -12.00
C ASP A 64 1.50 -4.08 -10.55
N GLY A 65 1.96 -2.95 -9.97
CA GLY A 65 1.59 -2.59 -8.61
C GLY A 65 2.29 -1.38 -8.01
N TYR A 66 1.95 -1.10 -6.76
CA TYR A 66 2.38 0.07 -6.00
C TYR A 66 2.86 -0.34 -4.61
N GLU A 67 3.93 0.29 -4.13
CA GLU A 67 4.44 0.10 -2.77
C GLU A 67 4.84 1.44 -2.19
N PHE A 68 4.22 1.82 -1.07
CA PHE A 68 4.59 3.03 -0.33
C PHE A 68 5.75 2.72 0.60
N SER A 69 6.74 3.61 0.66
CA SER A 69 7.79 3.53 1.66
C SER A 69 7.21 3.71 3.07
N SER A 70 7.70 2.93 4.02
CA SER A 70 7.32 3.02 5.43
C SER A 70 7.98 4.19 6.19
N GLN A 71 8.85 4.98 5.54
CA GLN A 71 9.58 6.07 6.20
C GLN A 71 8.70 7.31 6.42
N SER A 72 8.70 7.79 7.66
CA SER A 72 8.12 9.07 8.07
C SER A 72 8.99 10.25 7.60
N GLY A 73 8.37 11.26 6.99
CA GLY A 73 9.04 12.53 6.65
C GLY A 73 9.24 12.79 5.14
N GLY A 74 8.85 11.87 4.27
CA GLY A 74 8.82 12.06 2.83
C GLY A 74 8.05 10.92 2.15
N GLY A 75 7.25 11.23 1.14
CA GLY A 75 6.46 10.24 0.44
C GLY A 75 7.26 9.62 -0.68
N VAL A 76 7.64 8.34 -0.57
CA VAL A 76 8.17 7.59 -1.71
C VAL A 76 7.17 6.51 -2.11
N LEU A 77 6.81 6.51 -3.38
CA LEU A 77 5.98 5.48 -4.00
C LEU A 77 6.79 4.74 -5.06
N PHE A 78 6.92 3.43 -4.90
CA PHE A 78 7.53 2.56 -5.89
C PHE A 78 6.44 2.05 -6.83
N VAL A 79 6.49 2.47 -8.09
CA VAL A 79 5.61 1.97 -9.15
C VAL A 79 6.32 0.81 -9.83
N ARG A 80 5.81 -0.41 -9.61
CA ARG A 80 6.37 -1.65 -10.14
C ARG A 80 5.64 -1.99 -11.44
N GLY A 81 6.40 -2.47 -12.42
CA GLY A 81 5.87 -2.81 -13.73
C GLY A 81 6.90 -3.51 -14.60
N HIS A 82 6.58 -3.61 -15.89
CA HIS A 82 7.47 -4.14 -16.91
C HIS A 82 7.30 -3.36 -18.21
N PHE A 83 8.28 -3.47 -19.12
CA PHE A 83 8.09 -2.93 -20.47
C PHE A 83 7.29 -3.92 -21.32
N GLU A 84 6.57 -3.40 -22.31
CA GLU A 84 5.87 -4.22 -23.30
C GLU A 84 6.79 -5.32 -23.87
N GLY A 85 6.32 -6.56 -23.85
CA GLY A 85 7.08 -7.73 -24.29
C GLY A 85 8.16 -8.24 -23.31
N GLU A 86 8.38 -7.55 -22.18
CA GLU A 86 9.41 -7.86 -21.18
C GLU A 86 8.84 -8.26 -19.80
N LYS A 87 7.67 -8.92 -19.76
CA LYS A 87 7.03 -9.34 -18.50
C LYS A 87 7.93 -10.02 -17.44
N PRO A 88 8.88 -10.90 -17.78
CA PRO A 88 9.78 -11.48 -16.76
C PRO A 88 10.78 -10.46 -16.16
N ASN A 89 10.98 -9.30 -16.79
CA ASN A 89 11.90 -8.27 -16.36
C ASN A 89 11.18 -7.14 -15.61
N GLN A 90 10.93 -7.36 -14.31
CA GLN A 90 10.39 -6.30 -13.47
C GLN A 90 11.30 -5.07 -13.45
N ARG A 91 10.66 -3.90 -13.42
CA ARG A 91 11.24 -2.57 -13.33
C ARG A 91 10.48 -1.79 -12.26
N THR A 92 11.16 -0.81 -11.71
CA THR A 92 10.59 0.04 -10.67
C THR A 92 10.93 1.48 -10.98
N VAL A 93 9.90 2.31 -11.09
CA VAL A 93 10.04 3.76 -11.10
C VAL A 93 9.79 4.23 -9.67
N GLN A 94 10.74 4.98 -9.13
CA GLN A 94 10.58 5.61 -7.84
C GLN A 94 9.94 6.98 -8.05
N ILE A 95 8.85 7.25 -7.32
CA ILE A 95 8.18 8.55 -7.32
C ILE A 95 8.36 9.16 -5.93
N SER A 96 9.10 10.24 -5.87
CA SER A 96 9.24 11.07 -4.66
C SER A 96 8.15 12.14 -4.68
N TYR A 97 7.36 12.25 -3.61
CA TYR A 97 6.25 13.20 -3.49
C TYR A 97 6.23 13.90 -2.14
N ASN A 98 5.72 15.14 -2.14
CA ASN A 98 5.46 15.88 -0.91
C ASN A 98 4.11 15.42 -0.29
N PRO A 99 4.07 14.91 0.95
CA PRO A 99 2.82 14.52 1.61
C PRO A 99 1.83 15.68 1.81
N GLU A 100 2.31 16.91 1.95
CA GLU A 100 1.47 18.10 2.12
C GLU A 100 0.91 18.62 0.78
N ASN A 101 1.63 18.37 -0.31
CA ASN A 101 1.22 18.72 -1.67
C ASN A 101 1.63 17.62 -2.66
N TYR A 102 0.84 16.56 -2.75
CA TYR A 102 1.13 15.42 -3.62
C TYR A 102 1.13 15.77 -5.12
N ARG A 103 0.82 17.00 -5.54
CA ARG A 103 0.99 17.43 -6.95
C ARG A 103 2.45 17.67 -7.32
N GLU A 104 3.30 17.90 -6.32
CA GLU A 104 4.74 18.01 -6.48
C GLU A 104 5.35 16.61 -6.38
N MET A 105 5.49 15.96 -7.54
CA MET A 105 6.07 14.63 -7.67
C MET A 105 7.26 14.65 -8.64
N THR A 106 8.29 13.86 -8.34
CA THR A 106 9.46 13.66 -9.22
C THR A 106 9.68 12.17 -9.42
N ALA A 107 9.98 11.78 -10.67
CA ALA A 107 10.28 10.40 -11.02
C ALA A 107 11.78 10.17 -11.16
N ASP A 108 12.23 9.07 -10.58
CA ASP A 108 13.61 8.60 -10.65
C ASP A 108 13.64 7.13 -11.09
N ALA A 109 14.56 6.80 -11.99
CA ALA A 109 14.82 5.43 -12.37
C ALA A 109 15.56 4.71 -11.25
N MET A 110 14.96 3.66 -10.67
CA MET A 110 15.71 2.82 -9.75
C MET A 110 16.62 1.88 -10.56
N LYS A 111 17.93 2.02 -10.38
CA LYS A 111 18.90 1.10 -10.97
C LYS A 111 18.61 -0.29 -10.40
N LYS A 112 18.51 -1.33 -11.25
CA LYS A 112 18.37 -2.74 -10.85
C LYS A 112 19.34 -2.98 -9.68
N SER A 113 18.85 -3.21 -8.46
CA SER A 113 19.73 -3.76 -7.44
C SER A 113 20.10 -5.14 -7.97
N LYS A 114 21.39 -5.39 -8.16
CA LYS A 114 21.87 -6.75 -8.28
C LYS A 114 21.45 -7.44 -6.99
N ILE A 115 20.41 -8.25 -7.06
CA ILE A 115 20.22 -9.31 -6.08
C ILE A 115 21.15 -10.39 -6.61
N ASP A 116 22.36 -10.40 -6.05
CA ASP A 116 23.35 -11.46 -6.24
C ASP A 116 22.84 -12.78 -5.63
#